data_AF-A0A6H0XKL2-F1
#
_entry.id   AF-A0A6H0XKL2-F1
#
_cell.length_a   1.000
_cell.length_b   1.000
_cell.length_c   1.000
_cell.angle_alpha   90.00
_cell.angle_beta   90.00
_cell.angle_gamma   90.00
#
_symmetry.space_group_name_H-M   'P 1'
#
loop_
_entity.id
_entity.type
_entity.pdbx_description
1 polymer ?
#
loop_
_entity_poly.entity_id
_entity_poly.type
_entity_poly.pdbx_seq_one_letter_code
_entity_poly.pdbx_strand_id
1 'polypeptide(L)'
;MFKSPILNLHTGSPQGTVVAGARFPGLSTGIDIVMGDPSSAAPERCSRLERTSLSKGSWGFQSVGTGRVYEWRRTHRKELGASRYSNDDFKLVDSADHDRVLATYIKDSFYGGSDVAHMDFFVELGQDLELQAITSILAIEEKSRRQHDAGRVGAISAAGA
;
A
#
# COMPACT_ATOMS: atom_id res chain seq x y z
N MET A 1 16.45 -14.61 14.80
CA MET A 1 15.43 -14.60 13.73
C MET A 1 14.61 -13.34 13.90
N PHE A 2 14.77 -12.33 13.04
CA PHE A 2 13.98 -11.11 13.14
C PHE A 2 12.54 -11.41 12.73
N LYS A 3 11.57 -11.07 13.59
CA LYS A 3 10.15 -11.26 13.28
C LYS A 3 9.77 -10.29 12.18
N SER A 4 9.26 -10.81 11.06
CA SER A 4 8.75 -9.98 9.98
C SER A 4 7.61 -9.12 10.49
N PRO A 5 7.64 -7.80 10.24
CA PRO A 5 6.52 -6.94 10.56
C PRO A 5 5.27 -7.33 9.78
N ILE A 6 4.10 -7.05 10.38
CA ILE A 6 2.79 -7.38 9.84
C ILE A 6 1.87 -6.18 10.02
N LEU A 7 1.07 -5.89 8.99
CA LEU A 7 -0.07 -4.99 9.01
C LEU A 7 -1.35 -5.85 8.96
N ASN A 8 -2.32 -5.59 9.83
CA ASN A 8 -3.60 -6.30 9.86
C ASN A 8 -4.76 -5.32 9.65
N LEU A 9 -5.73 -5.71 8.83
CA LEU A 9 -7.04 -5.09 8.74
C LEU A 9 -8.06 -5.96 9.47
N HIS A 10 -8.70 -5.36 10.48
CA HIS A 10 -9.68 -6.04 11.32
C HIS A 10 -11.08 -5.50 11.04
N THR A 11 -12.11 -6.35 11.17
CA THR A 11 -13.51 -5.92 11.13
C THR A 11 -14.03 -5.57 12.52
N GLY A 12 -14.75 -4.46 12.66
CA GLY A 12 -15.53 -4.09 13.84
C GLY A 12 -14.71 -3.53 15.02
N SER A 13 -13.54 -4.07 15.30
CA SER A 13 -12.63 -3.56 16.33
C SER A 13 -11.16 -3.93 16.05
N PRO A 14 -10.19 -3.31 16.73
CA PRO A 14 -8.77 -3.67 16.60
C PRO A 14 -8.43 -5.12 17.00
N GLN A 15 -9.34 -5.83 17.69
CA GLN A 15 -9.20 -7.23 18.07
C GLN A 15 -10.17 -8.15 17.30
N GLY A 16 -10.88 -7.61 16.32
CA GLY A 16 -11.83 -8.38 15.50
C GLY A 16 -11.15 -9.32 14.52
N THR A 17 -11.94 -9.99 13.67
CA THR A 17 -11.43 -10.90 12.64
C THR A 17 -10.52 -10.16 11.66
N VAL A 18 -9.35 -10.74 11.37
CA VAL A 18 -8.46 -10.24 10.33
C VAL A 18 -9.02 -10.62 8.97
N VAL A 19 -9.35 -9.62 8.16
CA VAL A 19 -9.93 -9.82 6.81
C VAL A 19 -8.90 -9.68 5.70
N ALA A 20 -7.82 -8.94 5.95
CA ALA A 20 -6.65 -8.88 5.08
C ALA A 20 -5.46 -8.34 5.87
N GLY A 21 -4.27 -8.49 5.29
CA GLY A 21 -3.07 -7.90 5.86
C GLY A 21 -1.89 -7.93 4.92
N ALA A 22 -0.79 -7.35 5.39
CA ALA A 22 0.45 -7.30 4.67
C ALA A 22 1.59 -7.84 5.53
N ARG A 23 2.44 -8.69 4.95
CA ARG A 23 3.66 -9.21 5.56
C ARG A 23 4.87 -8.58 4.89
N PHE A 24 5.83 -8.13 5.68
CA PHE A 24 7.05 -7.46 5.21
C PHE A 24 8.24 -8.42 5.35
N PRO A 25 8.66 -9.14 4.29
CA PRO A 25 9.76 -10.10 4.39
C PRO A 25 11.08 -9.35 4.57
N GLY A 26 11.89 -9.74 5.56
CA GLY A 26 13.01 -8.92 6.05
C GLY A 26 14.09 -8.57 5.02
N LEU A 27 14.34 -9.42 4.02
CA LEU A 27 15.33 -9.18 2.96
C LEU A 27 14.68 -8.86 1.60
N SER A 28 13.35 -8.85 1.51
CA SER A 28 12.64 -8.65 0.24
C SER A 28 12.29 -7.18 0.03
N THR A 29 12.43 -6.73 -1.23
CA THR A 29 11.88 -5.44 -1.67
C THR A 29 10.36 -5.48 -1.82
N GLY A 30 9.79 -6.66 -2.05
CA GLY A 30 8.34 -6.89 -2.14
C GLY A 30 7.64 -6.97 -0.79
N ILE A 31 6.32 -6.90 -0.82
CA ILE A 31 5.42 -7.06 0.31
C ILE A 31 4.42 -8.16 -0.07
N ASP A 32 4.11 -9.07 0.85
CA ASP A 32 3.07 -10.08 0.60
C ASP A 32 1.74 -9.55 1.12
N ILE A 33 0.74 -9.45 0.23
CA ILE A 33 -0.64 -9.08 0.55
C ILE A 33 -1.44 -10.35 0.71
N VAL A 34 -2.09 -10.52 1.86
CA VAL A 34 -2.85 -11.71 2.22
C VAL A 34 -4.30 -11.34 2.43
N MET A 35 -5.22 -12.06 1.77
CA MET A 35 -6.64 -12.02 2.07
C MET A 35 -6.88 -12.98 3.24
N GLY A 36 -7.31 -12.46 4.39
CA GLY A 36 -7.34 -13.17 5.67
C GLY A 36 -6.10 -12.91 6.54
N ASP A 37 -5.80 -13.84 7.45
CA ASP A 37 -4.76 -13.67 8.48
C ASP A 37 -3.33 -13.83 7.89
N PRO A 38 -2.52 -12.74 7.84
CA PRO A 38 -1.16 -12.78 7.35
C PRO A 38 -0.17 -13.45 8.32
N SER A 39 -0.59 -13.91 9.49
CA SER A 39 0.23 -14.70 10.41
C SER A 39 0.12 -16.21 10.20
N SER A 40 -0.83 -16.67 9.38
CA SER A 40 -0.99 -18.07 9.00
C SER A 40 0.28 -18.62 8.34
N ALA A 41 0.60 -19.89 8.64
CA ALA A 41 1.78 -20.58 8.10
C ALA A 41 1.68 -20.79 6.57
N ALA A 42 0.47 -20.94 6.04
CA ALA A 42 0.20 -21.14 4.62
C ALA A 42 -1.00 -20.27 4.20
N PRO A 43 -0.79 -18.97 3.94
CA PRO A 43 -1.86 -18.12 3.45
C PRO A 43 -2.25 -18.53 2.03
N GLU A 44 -3.44 -19.10 1.86
CA GLU A 44 -3.92 -19.63 0.57
C GLU A 44 -4.19 -18.53 -0.46
N ARG A 45 -4.53 -17.33 0.00
CA ARG A 45 -4.95 -16.20 -0.81
C ARG A 45 -3.94 -15.06 -0.71
N CYS A 46 -2.77 -15.27 -1.31
CA CYS A 46 -1.64 -14.35 -1.26
C CYS A 46 -1.33 -13.75 -2.64
N SER A 47 -1.01 -12.47 -2.66
CA SER A 47 -0.47 -11.76 -3.82
C SER A 47 0.77 -11.00 -3.42
N ARG A 48 1.76 -10.96 -4.31
CA ARG A 48 2.96 -10.17 -4.09
C ARG A 48 2.79 -8.75 -4.64
N LEU A 49 3.09 -7.77 -3.80
CA LEU A 49 3.16 -6.36 -4.15
C LEU A 49 4.63 -5.99 -4.36
N GLU A 50 4.98 -5.62 -5.58
CA GLU A 50 6.35 -5.35 -5.99
C GLU A 50 6.50 -3.96 -6.55
N ARG A 51 7.68 -3.38 -6.34
CA ARG A 51 8.01 -2.10 -6.96
C ARG A 51 8.27 -2.34 -8.45
N THR A 52 7.45 -1.76 -9.31
CA THR A 52 7.56 -1.87 -10.77
C THR A 52 8.47 -0.79 -11.37
N SER A 53 8.63 0.35 -10.68
CA SER A 53 9.57 1.40 -11.07
C SER A 53 10.21 2.11 -9.89
N LEU A 54 11.55 2.19 -9.90
CA LEU A 54 12.32 2.94 -8.91
C LEU A 54 12.09 4.45 -9.04
N SER A 55 12.17 5.00 -10.25
CA SER A 55 12.07 6.45 -10.50
C SER A 55 10.65 6.99 -10.45
N LYS A 56 9.65 6.18 -10.83
CA LYS A 56 8.24 6.60 -10.86
C LYS A 56 7.49 6.30 -9.56
N GLY A 57 8.12 5.56 -8.63
CA GLY A 57 7.50 5.18 -7.36
C GLY A 57 6.26 4.31 -7.54
N SER A 58 6.23 3.45 -8.55
CA SER A 58 5.06 2.60 -8.84
C SER A 58 5.19 1.20 -8.25
N TRP A 59 4.04 0.61 -7.94
CA TRP A 59 3.92 -0.68 -7.27
C TRP A 59 2.83 -1.52 -7.92
N GLY A 60 3.16 -2.74 -8.35
CA GLY A 60 2.24 -3.66 -9.02
C GLY A 60 1.87 -4.84 -8.15
N PHE A 61 0.64 -5.34 -8.29
CA PHE A 61 0.19 -6.57 -7.68
C PHE A 61 -0.76 -7.34 -8.60
N GLN A 62 -0.86 -8.65 -8.37
CA GLN A 62 -1.81 -9.50 -9.07
C GLN A 62 -3.07 -9.71 -8.23
N SER A 63 -4.25 -9.47 -8.80
CA SER A 63 -5.50 -9.70 -8.09
C SER A 63 -5.69 -11.17 -7.75
N VAL A 64 -5.99 -11.42 -6.48
CA VAL A 64 -6.31 -12.76 -5.98
C VAL A 64 -7.61 -13.24 -6.65
N GLY A 65 -7.55 -14.37 -7.34
CA GLY A 65 -8.70 -15.01 -8.00
C GLY A 65 -8.85 -14.71 -9.48
N THR A 66 -8.58 -13.48 -9.94
CA THR A 66 -8.70 -13.13 -11.36
C THR A 66 -7.38 -13.21 -12.12
N GLY A 67 -6.25 -13.09 -11.43
CA GLY A 67 -4.92 -13.07 -12.05
C GLY A 67 -4.59 -11.78 -12.82
N ARG A 68 -5.51 -10.80 -12.86
CA ARG A 68 -5.27 -9.48 -13.48
C ARG A 68 -4.22 -8.70 -12.70
N VAL A 69 -3.41 -7.92 -13.39
CA VAL A 69 -2.35 -7.10 -12.77
C VAL A 69 -2.83 -5.66 -12.68
N TYR A 70 -2.64 -5.07 -11.50
CA TYR A 70 -2.97 -3.69 -11.21
C TYR A 70 -1.74 -2.96 -10.70
N GLU A 71 -1.69 -1.65 -10.91
CA GLU A 71 -0.55 -0.84 -10.51
C GLU A 71 -0.98 0.43 -9.78
N TRP A 72 -0.40 0.63 -8.59
CA TRP A 72 -0.37 1.91 -7.91
C TRP A 72 0.72 2.77 -8.51
N ARG A 73 0.34 3.93 -9.03
CA ARG A 73 1.25 4.91 -9.62
C ARG A 73 1.08 6.24 -8.94
N ARG A 74 2.19 6.95 -8.71
CA ARG A 74 2.13 8.34 -8.25
C ARG A 74 1.31 9.19 -9.21
N THR A 75 0.55 10.13 -8.66
CA THR A 75 -0.27 11.07 -9.42
C THR A 75 -0.08 12.49 -8.90
N HIS A 76 -0.01 13.43 -9.84
CA HIS A 76 -0.05 14.88 -9.56
C HIS A 76 -1.21 15.54 -10.33
N ARG A 77 -2.16 14.72 -10.79
CA ARG A 77 -3.34 15.14 -11.56
C ARG A 77 -4.35 15.78 -10.60
N LYS A 78 -4.53 17.09 -10.72
CA LYS A 78 -5.45 17.84 -9.86
C LYS A 78 -6.91 17.41 -10.03
N GLU A 79 -7.26 16.98 -11.24
CA GLU A 79 -8.59 16.45 -11.55
C GLU A 79 -8.91 15.14 -10.81
N LEU A 80 -7.89 14.48 -10.23
CA LEU A 80 -8.01 13.30 -9.39
C LEU A 80 -7.85 13.63 -7.88
N GLY A 81 -7.96 14.90 -7.50
CA GLY A 81 -7.78 15.34 -6.11
C GLY A 81 -6.32 15.47 -5.66
N ALA A 82 -5.35 15.06 -6.49
CA ALA A 82 -3.95 15.07 -6.11
C ALA A 82 -3.38 16.48 -5.95
N SER A 83 -2.54 16.65 -4.95
CA SER A 83 -1.80 17.89 -4.76
C SER A 83 -0.59 17.96 -5.71
N ARG A 84 -0.18 19.18 -6.07
CA ARG A 84 0.97 19.39 -6.96
C ARG A 84 2.30 18.97 -6.30
N TYR A 85 2.35 18.92 -4.98
CA TYR A 85 3.58 18.81 -4.20
C TYR A 85 3.70 17.52 -3.37
N SER A 86 2.62 16.75 -3.22
CA SER A 86 2.69 15.44 -2.58
C SER A 86 3.36 14.44 -3.51
N ASN A 87 4.33 13.71 -2.97
CA ASN A 87 4.92 12.52 -3.61
C ASN A 87 4.24 11.23 -3.16
N ASP A 88 3.17 11.35 -2.38
CA ASP A 88 2.49 10.27 -1.67
C ASP A 88 1.02 10.13 -2.12
N ASP A 89 0.65 10.83 -3.20
CA ASP A 89 -0.65 10.67 -3.85
C ASP A 89 -0.53 9.61 -4.94
N PHE A 90 -1.43 8.63 -4.93
CA PHE A 90 -1.43 7.50 -5.84
C PHE A 90 -2.75 7.34 -6.58
N LYS A 91 -2.66 6.77 -7.77
CA LYS A 91 -3.80 6.25 -8.54
C LYS A 91 -3.60 4.77 -8.83
N LEU A 92 -4.65 3.99 -8.70
CA LEU A 92 -4.71 2.60 -9.09
C LEU A 92 -5.17 2.52 -10.54
N VAL A 93 -4.43 1.78 -11.36
CA VAL A 93 -4.76 1.55 -12.78
C VAL A 93 -4.74 0.07 -13.11
N ASP A 94 -5.46 -0.32 -14.16
CA ASP A 94 -5.28 -1.63 -14.80
C ASP A 94 -3.93 -1.62 -15.54
N SER A 95 -3.08 -2.63 -15.34
CA SER A 95 -1.79 -2.69 -16.03
C SER A 95 -1.92 -2.94 -17.54
N ALA A 96 -3.07 -3.44 -18.01
CA ALA A 96 -3.35 -3.57 -19.44
C ALA A 96 -3.83 -2.26 -20.07
N ASP A 97 -4.40 -1.34 -19.27
CA ASP A 97 -4.90 -0.03 -19.71
C ASP A 97 -4.60 1.03 -18.64
N HIS A 98 -3.44 1.68 -18.78
CA HIS A 98 -2.95 2.67 -17.83
C HIS A 98 -3.76 3.97 -17.76
N ASP A 99 -4.64 4.20 -18.74
CA ASP A 99 -5.52 5.37 -18.76
C ASP A 99 -6.81 5.12 -17.97
N ARG A 100 -7.15 3.85 -17.75
CA ARG A 100 -8.25 3.44 -16.89
C ARG A 100 -7.86 3.53 -15.40
N VAL A 101 -8.21 4.67 -14.80
CA VAL A 101 -8.08 4.89 -13.35
C VAL A 101 -9.22 4.20 -12.61
N LEU A 102 -8.89 3.35 -11.65
CA LEU A 102 -9.84 2.55 -10.86
C LEU A 102 -10.10 3.19 -9.50
N ALA A 103 -9.05 3.71 -8.87
CA ALA A 103 -9.13 4.36 -7.57
C ALA A 103 -8.00 5.39 -7.40
N THR A 104 -8.13 6.27 -6.41
CA THR A 104 -7.07 7.17 -5.94
C THR A 104 -6.89 7.03 -4.45
N TYR A 105 -5.66 7.26 -3.99
CA TYR A 105 -5.32 7.45 -2.60
C TYR A 105 -4.60 8.79 -2.49
N ILE A 106 -5.19 9.73 -1.78
CA ILE A 106 -4.69 11.10 -1.68
C ILE A 106 -4.35 11.36 -0.21
N LYS A 107 -3.11 11.77 0.06
CA LYS A 107 -2.76 12.18 1.42
C LYS A 107 -3.39 13.52 1.73
N ASP A 108 -4.04 13.58 2.88
CA ASP A 108 -4.57 14.84 3.37
C ASP A 108 -3.43 15.66 3.97
N SER A 109 -2.89 16.55 3.15
CA SER A 109 -1.84 17.47 3.56
C SER A 109 -2.46 18.71 4.19
N PHE A 110 -2.98 18.68 5.42
CA PHE A 110 -3.22 19.95 6.15
C PHE A 110 -3.27 19.92 7.68
N TYR A 111 -2.78 21.04 8.23
CA TYR A 111 -2.78 21.48 9.62
C TYR A 111 -4.15 21.34 10.30
N GLY A 112 -4.32 20.33 11.16
CA GLY A 112 -5.38 20.29 12.19
C GLY A 112 -6.55 19.33 11.96
N GLY A 113 -6.58 18.58 10.85
CA GLY A 113 -7.53 17.48 10.65
C GLY A 113 -7.07 16.18 11.31
N SER A 114 -8.01 15.30 11.67
CA SER A 114 -7.72 13.93 12.15
C SER A 114 -7.39 12.95 11.03
N ASP A 115 -7.75 13.31 9.80
CA ASP A 115 -7.70 12.41 8.65
C ASP A 115 -6.30 12.41 8.06
N VAL A 116 -5.78 11.21 7.79
CA VAL A 116 -4.40 11.02 7.30
C VAL A 116 -4.37 10.97 5.77
N ALA A 117 -5.42 10.42 5.17
CA ALA A 117 -5.62 10.26 3.74
C ALA A 117 -7.06 9.81 3.47
N HIS A 118 -7.51 10.00 2.24
CA HIS A 118 -8.74 9.42 1.72
C HIS A 118 -8.48 8.59 0.47
N MET A 119 -9.38 7.65 0.20
CA MET A 119 -9.33 6.77 -0.97
C MET A 119 -10.68 6.80 -1.69
N ASP A 120 -10.66 7.16 -2.98
CA ASP A 120 -11.85 7.23 -3.82
C ASP A 120 -11.81 6.12 -4.87
N PHE A 121 -12.92 5.40 -5.05
CA PHE A 121 -13.09 4.41 -6.11
C PHE A 121 -13.94 4.99 -7.24
N PHE A 122 -13.43 4.95 -8.47
CA PHE A 122 -14.12 5.50 -9.66
C PHE A 122 -14.93 4.47 -10.42
N VAL A 123 -14.77 3.19 -10.06
CA VAL A 123 -15.52 2.08 -10.62
C VAL A 123 -15.87 1.13 -9.48
N GLU A 124 -16.99 0.42 -9.62
CA GLU A 124 -17.34 -0.65 -8.70
C GLU A 124 -16.34 -1.80 -8.88
N LEU A 125 -15.62 -2.12 -7.80
CA LEU A 125 -14.68 -3.22 -7.76
C LEU A 125 -15.32 -4.35 -6.93
N GLY A 126 -14.98 -5.60 -7.23
CA GLY A 126 -15.37 -6.70 -6.35
C GLY A 126 -14.71 -6.54 -4.98
N GLN A 127 -15.42 -6.94 -3.92
CA GLN A 127 -14.99 -6.81 -2.51
C GLN A 127 -13.52 -7.22 -2.27
N ASP A 128 -13.10 -8.34 -2.86
CA ASP A 128 -11.73 -8.82 -2.70
C ASP A 128 -10.69 -7.88 -3.32
N LEU A 129 -10.98 -7.29 -4.48
CA LEU A 129 -10.10 -6.35 -5.15
C LEU A 129 -10.05 -5.00 -4.41
N GLU A 130 -11.18 -4.53 -3.89
CA GLU A 130 -11.22 -3.34 -3.03
C GLU A 130 -10.35 -3.52 -1.79
N LEU A 131 -10.54 -4.64 -1.08
CA LEU A 131 -9.80 -4.94 0.13
C LEU A 131 -8.30 -5.14 -0.17
N GLN A 132 -7.96 -5.75 -1.31
CA GLN A 132 -6.58 -5.88 -1.76
C GLN A 132 -5.96 -4.51 -2.14
N ALA A 133 -6.73 -3.62 -2.77
CA ALA A 133 -6.30 -2.26 -3.11
C ALA A 133 -6.02 -1.45 -1.83
N ILE A 134 -6.94 -1.48 -0.85
CA ILE A 134 -6.76 -0.82 0.45
C ILE A 134 -5.54 -1.38 1.18
N THR A 135 -5.42 -2.71 1.27
CA THR A 135 -4.30 -3.35 1.97
C THR A 135 -2.96 -3.01 1.31
N SER A 136 -2.91 -3.02 -0.01
CA SER A 136 -1.68 -2.72 -0.76
C SER A 136 -1.21 -1.28 -0.59
N ILE A 137 -2.12 -0.29 -0.64
CA ILE A 137 -1.71 1.12 -0.48
C ILE A 137 -1.25 1.42 0.95
N LEU A 138 -1.93 0.87 1.96
CA LEU A 138 -1.50 0.99 3.36
C LEU A 138 -0.14 0.31 3.60
N ALA A 139 0.14 -0.79 2.89
CA ALA A 139 1.43 -1.44 3.00
C ALA A 139 2.55 -0.64 2.33
N ILE A 140 2.28 0.08 1.23
CA ILE A 140 3.23 1.02 0.60
C ILE A 140 3.56 2.16 1.56
N GLU A 141 2.54 2.73 2.21
CA GLU A 141 2.70 3.79 3.22
C GLU A 141 3.54 3.32 4.40
N GLU A 142 3.20 2.17 4.98
CA GLU A 142 3.92 1.61 6.12
C GLU A 142 5.38 1.27 5.76
N LYS A 143 5.63 0.80 4.53
CA LYS A 143 7.00 0.59 4.03
C LYS A 143 7.76 1.91 3.94
N SER A 144 7.15 2.95 3.38
CA SER A 144 7.75 4.28 3.25
C SER A 144 8.06 4.87 4.63
N ARG A 145 7.11 4.81 5.57
CA ARG A 145 7.28 5.25 6.96
C ARG A 145 8.49 4.59 7.63
N ARG A 146 8.62 3.27 7.51
CA ARG A 146 9.77 2.52 8.05
C ARG A 146 11.10 2.91 7.42
N GLN A 147 11.12 3.19 6.11
CA GLN A 147 12.33 3.65 5.43
C GLN A 147 12.76 5.03 5.92
N HIS A 148 11.80 5.94 6.14
CA HIS A 148 12.07 7.25 6.73
C HIS A 148 12.59 7.14 8.18
N ASP A 149 12.00 6.28 9.01
CA ASP A 149 12.43 6.06 10.39
C ASP A 149 13.87 5.48 10.46
N ALA A 150 14.17 4.49 9.62
CA ALA A 150 15.51 3.88 9.57
C ALA A 150 16.60 4.87 9.13
N GLY A 151 16.28 5.74 8.15
CA GLY A 151 17.20 6.80 7.71
C GLY A 151 17.51 7.82 8.81
N ARG A 152 16.54 8.12 9.68
CA ARG A 152 16.73 9.03 10.83
C ARG A 152 17.63 8.44 11.91
N VAL A 153 17.49 7.15 12.21
CA VAL A 153 18.35 6.46 13.18
C VAL A 153 19.80 6.39 12.68
N GLY A 154 20.01 6.08 11.39
CA GLY A 154 21.35 6.07 10.79
C GLY A 154 22.03 7.44 10.78
N ALA A 155 21.28 8.52 10.55
CA ALA A 155 21.80 9.88 10.58
C ALA A 155 22.24 10.33 11.98
N ILE A 156 21.55 9.91 13.04
CA ILE A 156 21.93 10.20 14.43
C ILE A 156 23.20 9.43 14.80
N SER A 157 23.34 8.17 14.36
CA SER A 157 24.54 7.37 14.61
C SER A 157 25.77 7.89 13.84
N ALA A 158 25.59 8.48 12.66
CA ALA A 158 26.68 9.05 11.87
C ALA A 158 27.12 10.45 12.35
N ALA A 159 26.23 11.21 12.99
CA ALA A 159 26.54 12.53 13.55
C ALA A 159 27.16 12.47 14.96
N GLY A 160 27.22 11.29 15.58
CA GLY A 160 27.81 11.05 16.90
C GLY A 160 29.13 10.27 16.87
N ALA A 161 29.75 10.09 15.70
CA ALA A 161 31.02 9.41 15.50
C ALA A 161 32.13 10.39 15.10
#